data_AF-A0A3M7P2V8-F1
#
_entry.id   AF-A0A3M7P2V8-F1
#
_cell.length_a   1.000
_cell.length_b   1.000
_cell.length_c   1.000
_cell.angle_alpha   90.00
_cell.angle_beta   90.00
_cell.angle_gamma   90.00
#
_symmetry.space_group_name_H-M   'P 1'
#
loop_
_entity.id
_entity.type
_entity.pdbx_description
1 polymer ?
#
loop_
_entity_poly.entity_id
_entity_poly.type
_entity_poly.pdbx_seq_one_letter_code
_entity_poly.pdbx_strand_id
1 'polypeptide(L)'
;MPVFHTKTIESILEPIAQQISKLVILHEEADNGNSMPDLSLSLQVVRQAADNLIRVGRQTCETTEDSLLQKELPQALNQVKNACEALETASINLKSDSKSATGKRKLVEGERGILQGISAILLTLDESQVRKIVNSCKQVIEYLSITELIDKTDDLVTYIKNMTPVLAQMTREVDAREKELTNPTSRERLCEHLDQVKTLIPSFISSIKVVLILNPSIDTIDKQIMYFA
;
A
#
# COMPACT_ATOMS: atom_id res chain seq x y z
N MET A 1 21.02 -4.94 3.75
CA MET A 1 19.78 -4.60 4.48
C MET A 1 18.59 -4.93 3.61
N PRO A 2 17.46 -5.41 4.18
CA PRO A 2 16.21 -5.49 3.43
C PRO A 2 15.86 -4.10 2.87
N VAL A 3 15.57 -4.02 1.58
CA VAL A 3 15.19 -2.77 0.92
C VAL A 3 13.68 -2.66 0.99
N PHE A 4 13.17 -1.80 1.87
CA PHE A 4 11.74 -1.53 1.97
C PHE A 4 11.33 -0.49 0.92
N HIS A 5 10.17 -0.69 0.29
CA HIS A 5 9.73 0.15 -0.82
C HIS A 5 8.98 1.42 -0.39
N THR A 6 8.45 1.43 0.85
CA THR A 6 7.75 2.58 1.43
C THR A 6 8.27 2.92 2.82
N LYS A 7 8.21 4.22 3.15
CA LYS A 7 8.62 4.76 4.45
C LYS A 7 7.81 4.17 5.60
N THR A 8 6.51 3.96 5.38
CA THR A 8 5.64 3.30 6.36
C THR A 8 6.13 1.88 6.67
N ILE A 9 6.40 1.05 5.65
CA ILE A 9 6.89 -0.32 5.86
C ILE A 9 8.25 -0.32 6.56
N GLU A 10 9.16 0.56 6.12
CA GLU A 10 10.48 0.74 6.73
C GLU A 10 10.36 1.10 8.22
N SER A 11 9.53 2.09 8.55
CA SER A 11 9.35 2.57 9.93
C SER A 11 8.79 1.50 10.88
N ILE A 12 8.01 0.56 10.36
CA ILE A 12 7.42 -0.54 11.15
C ILE A 12 8.41 -1.70 11.28
N LEU A 13 9.06 -2.10 10.19
CA LEU A 13 9.90 -3.29 10.16
C LEU A 13 11.31 -3.07 10.72
N GLU A 14 11.89 -1.87 10.59
CA GLU A 14 13.21 -1.55 11.10
C GLU A 14 13.36 -1.84 12.61
N PRO A 15 12.49 -1.35 13.52
CA PRO A 15 12.62 -1.66 14.95
C PRO A 15 12.39 -3.15 15.26
N ILE A 16 11.55 -3.84 14.49
CA ILE A 16 11.27 -5.27 14.67
C ILE A 16 12.48 -6.09 14.24
N ALA A 17 13.09 -5.77 13.10
CA ALA A 17 14.31 -6.40 12.62
C ALA A 17 15.45 -6.25 13.62
N GLN A 18 15.62 -5.05 14.20
CA GLN A 18 16.62 -4.79 15.24
C GLN A 18 16.39 -5.61 16.51
N GLN A 19 15.13 -5.78 16.94
CA GLN A 19 14.81 -6.62 18.10
C GLN A 19 15.16 -8.09 17.84
N ILE A 20 14.86 -8.60 16.65
CA ILE A 20 15.21 -9.97 16.26
C ILE A 20 16.73 -10.14 16.19
N SER A 21 17.47 -9.18 15.65
CA SER A 21 18.94 -9.24 15.64
C SER A 21 19.53 -9.37 17.06
N LYS A 22 18.97 -8.64 18.05
CA LYS A 22 19.40 -8.78 19.45
C LYS A 22 19.11 -10.16 20.04
N LEU A 23 17.97 -10.76 19.68
CA LEU A 23 17.59 -12.09 20.16
C LEU A 23 18.40 -13.21 19.51
N VAL A 24 18.78 -13.06 18.23
CA VAL A 24 19.74 -13.96 17.57
C VAL A 24 21.09 -13.94 18.29
N ILE A 25 21.56 -12.76 18.71
CA ILE A 25 22.80 -12.65 19.50
C ILE A 25 22.65 -13.36 20.85
N LEU A 26 21.52 -13.17 21.55
CA LEU A 26 21.25 -13.89 22.80
C LEU A 26 21.20 -15.41 22.61
N HIS A 27 20.69 -15.89 21.47
CA HIS A 27 20.72 -17.30 21.11
C HIS A 27 22.16 -17.81 20.90
N GLU A 28 23.00 -17.06 20.19
CA GLU A 28 24.43 -17.37 20.00
C GLU A 28 25.19 -17.40 21.33
N GLU A 29 24.93 -16.44 22.23
CA GLU A 29 25.52 -16.40 23.57
C GLU A 29 25.07 -17.59 24.43
N ALA A 30 23.80 -18.01 24.32
CA ALA A 30 23.29 -19.20 25.00
C ALA A 30 23.87 -20.51 24.44
N ASP A 31 24.30 -20.53 23.19
CA ASP A 31 25.02 -21.67 22.59
C ASP A 31 26.48 -21.74 23.05
N ASN A 32 27.06 -20.63 23.48
CA ASN A 32 28.38 -20.56 24.13
C ASN A 32 28.38 -21.01 25.60
N GLY A 33 27.29 -21.60 26.09
CA GLY A 33 27.19 -22.21 27.43
C GLY A 33 26.45 -21.38 28.47
N ASN A 34 26.03 -20.15 28.14
CA ASN A 34 25.23 -19.29 28.99
C ASN A 34 23.77 -19.75 29.06
N SER A 35 23.09 -19.47 30.18
CA SER A 35 21.66 -19.78 30.34
C SER A 35 20.81 -18.70 29.68
N MET A 36 19.75 -19.12 28.98
CA MET A 36 18.78 -18.17 28.40
C MET A 36 17.97 -17.48 29.52
N PRO A 37 17.76 -16.15 29.47
CA PRO A 37 16.89 -15.44 30.40
C PRO A 37 15.41 -15.87 30.23
N ASP A 38 14.58 -15.60 31.26
CA ASP A 38 13.14 -15.81 31.17
C ASP A 38 12.52 -14.82 30.18
N LEU A 39 11.96 -15.34 29.10
CA LEU A 39 11.34 -14.56 28.02
C LEU A 39 9.82 -14.40 28.21
N SER A 40 9.23 -14.97 29.26
CA SER A 40 7.77 -15.07 29.44
C SER A 40 7.07 -13.70 29.29
N LEU A 41 7.59 -12.67 29.96
CA LEU A 41 6.99 -11.34 29.95
C LEU A 41 7.13 -10.64 28.59
N SER A 42 8.32 -10.73 27.98
CA SER A 42 8.57 -10.15 26.65
C SER A 42 7.70 -10.80 25.58
N LEU A 43 7.56 -12.13 25.61
CA LEU A 43 6.75 -12.87 24.65
C LEU A 43 5.25 -12.63 24.85
N GLN A 44 4.79 -12.41 26.08
CA GLN A 44 3.40 -12.02 26.34
C GLN A 44 3.04 -10.68 25.70
N VAL A 45 3.95 -9.69 25.75
CA VAL A 45 3.75 -8.39 25.10
C VAL A 45 3.68 -8.56 23.57
N VAL A 46 4.60 -9.33 22.99
CA VAL A 46 4.60 -9.63 21.55
C VAL A 46 3.30 -10.34 21.14
N ARG A 47 2.83 -11.29 21.96
CA ARG A 47 1.59 -12.01 21.70
C ARG A 47 0.38 -11.09 21.68
N GLN A 48 0.25 -10.20 22.67
CA GLN A 48 -0.85 -9.25 22.73
C GLN A 48 -0.85 -8.29 21.53
N ALA A 49 0.33 -7.83 21.11
CA ALA A 49 0.46 -7.00 19.91
C ALA A 49 0.06 -7.76 18.64
N ALA A 50 0.48 -9.02 18.50
CA ALA A 50 0.14 -9.88 17.38
C ALA A 50 -1.36 -10.21 17.33
N ASP A 51 -2.00 -10.51 18.46
CA ASP A 51 -3.44 -10.77 18.52
C ASP A 51 -4.25 -9.52 18.12
N ASN A 52 -3.81 -8.33 18.54
CA ASN A 52 -4.41 -7.07 18.09
C ASN A 52 -4.24 -6.86 16.57
N LEU A 53 -3.05 -7.11 16.03
CA LEU A 53 -2.79 -7.03 14.59
C LEU A 53 -3.67 -8.00 13.81
N ILE A 54 -3.78 -9.26 14.26
CA ILE A 54 -4.63 -10.28 13.65
C ILE A 54 -6.09 -9.87 13.68
N ARG A 55 -6.57 -9.33 14.81
CA ARG A 55 -7.94 -8.84 14.94
C ARG A 55 -8.23 -7.72 13.94
N VAL A 56 -7.37 -6.70 13.86
CA VAL A 56 -7.52 -5.58 12.93
C VAL A 56 -7.42 -6.05 11.46
N GLY A 57 -6.51 -6.97 11.16
CA GLY A 57 -6.38 -7.56 9.84
C GLY A 57 -7.62 -8.33 9.40
N ARG A 58 -8.23 -9.11 10.29
CA ARG A 58 -9.50 -9.81 10.02
C ARG A 58 -10.65 -8.84 9.75
N GLN A 59 -10.77 -7.79 10.56
CA GLN A 59 -11.75 -6.72 10.31
C GLN A 59 -11.53 -6.08 8.95
N THR A 60 -10.27 -5.86 8.55
CA THR A 60 -9.93 -5.31 7.23
C THR A 60 -10.36 -6.24 6.10
N CYS A 61 -10.19 -7.58 6.25
CA CYS A 61 -10.70 -8.56 5.29
C CYS A 61 -12.22 -8.52 5.14
N GLU A 62 -12.95 -8.31 6.24
CA GLU A 62 -14.42 -8.29 6.23
C GLU A 62 -14.99 -7.03 5.55
N THR A 63 -14.29 -5.89 5.65
CA THR A 63 -14.77 -4.61 5.12
C THR A 63 -14.22 -4.24 3.76
N THR A 64 -13.19 -4.93 3.26
CA THR A 64 -12.55 -4.58 1.99
C THR A 64 -13.34 -5.10 0.78
N GLU A 65 -13.36 -4.33 -0.30
CA GLU A 65 -13.91 -4.74 -1.61
C GLU A 65 -12.84 -5.38 -2.51
N ASP A 66 -11.56 -5.34 -2.10
CA ASP A 66 -10.45 -5.92 -2.85
C ASP A 66 -10.41 -7.45 -2.67
N SER A 67 -10.84 -8.19 -3.68
CA SER A 67 -10.90 -9.65 -3.68
C SER A 67 -9.54 -10.35 -3.54
N LEU A 68 -8.45 -9.71 -4.00
CA LEU A 68 -7.09 -10.24 -3.80
C LEU A 68 -6.68 -10.06 -2.35
N LEU A 69 -6.94 -8.89 -1.76
CA LEU A 69 -6.68 -8.64 -0.34
C LEU A 69 -7.46 -9.62 0.56
N GLN A 70 -8.73 -9.90 0.25
CA GLN A 70 -9.55 -10.88 0.97
C GLN A 70 -8.95 -12.30 0.94
N LYS A 71 -8.26 -12.65 -0.14
CA LYS A 71 -7.64 -13.98 -0.32
C LYS A 71 -6.27 -14.08 0.34
N GLU A 72 -5.45 -13.05 0.24
CA GLU A 72 -4.02 -13.08 0.61
C GLU A 72 -3.78 -12.70 2.07
N LEU A 73 -4.48 -11.69 2.58
CA LEU A 73 -4.29 -11.21 3.95
C LEU A 73 -4.51 -12.31 5.01
N PRO A 74 -5.53 -13.19 4.91
CA PRO A 74 -5.70 -14.27 5.89
C PRO A 74 -4.50 -15.23 5.97
N GLN A 75 -3.78 -15.45 4.87
CA GLN A 75 -2.61 -16.32 4.87
C GLN A 75 -1.46 -15.68 5.64
N ALA A 76 -1.21 -14.38 5.43
CA ALA A 76 -0.21 -13.62 6.16
C ALA A 76 -0.54 -13.52 7.66
N LEU A 77 -1.82 -13.33 8.02
CA LEU A 77 -2.29 -13.34 9.41
C LEU A 77 -2.07 -14.70 10.08
N ASN A 78 -2.31 -15.80 9.38
CA ASN A 78 -2.06 -17.14 9.90
C ASN A 78 -0.56 -17.42 10.11
N GLN A 79 0.33 -16.86 9.28
CA GLN A 79 1.78 -16.96 9.51
C GLN A 79 2.18 -16.31 10.83
N VAL A 80 1.68 -15.10 11.13
CA VAL A 80 1.93 -14.42 12.43
C VAL A 80 1.38 -15.24 13.59
N LYS A 81 0.20 -15.85 13.44
CA LYS A 81 -0.39 -16.71 14.47
C LYS A 81 0.49 -17.93 14.77
N ASN A 82 0.92 -18.65 13.73
CA ASN A 82 1.76 -19.85 13.87
C ASN A 82 3.12 -19.48 14.50
N ALA A 83 3.67 -18.32 14.15
CA ALA A 83 4.88 -17.80 14.75
C ALA A 83 4.73 -17.51 16.24
N CYS A 84 3.58 -16.96 16.68
CA CYS A 84 3.28 -16.78 18.10
C CYS A 84 3.19 -18.11 18.86
N GLU A 85 2.57 -19.13 18.27
CA GLU A 85 2.47 -20.47 18.87
C GLU A 85 3.86 -21.12 19.03
N ALA A 86 4.77 -20.90 18.07
CA ALA A 86 6.17 -21.33 18.17
C ALA A 86 6.91 -20.60 19.31
N LEU A 87 6.69 -19.29 19.46
CA LEU A 87 7.27 -18.51 20.57
C LEU A 87 6.75 -18.95 21.94
N GLU A 88 5.47 -19.26 22.06
CA GLU A 88 4.90 -19.80 23.31
C GLU A 88 5.52 -21.16 23.67
N THR A 89 5.64 -22.04 22.69
CA THR A 89 6.30 -23.34 22.87
C THR A 89 7.77 -23.17 23.28
N ALA A 90 8.46 -22.19 22.68
CA ALA A 90 9.83 -21.85 23.03
C ALA A 90 9.94 -21.39 24.49
N SER A 91 9.05 -20.49 24.90
CA SER A 91 9.00 -19.95 26.28
C SER A 91 8.85 -21.06 27.32
N ILE A 92 7.89 -21.97 27.11
CA ILE A 92 7.63 -23.09 28.03
C ILE A 92 8.85 -24.01 28.14
N ASN A 93 9.47 -24.34 27.00
CA ASN A 93 10.63 -25.21 26.95
C ASN A 93 11.85 -24.57 27.61
N LEU A 94 12.11 -23.28 27.37
CA LEU A 94 13.26 -22.55 27.92
C LEU A 94 13.08 -22.24 29.41
N LYS A 95 11.84 -22.05 29.87
CA LYS A 95 11.52 -21.91 31.30
C LYS A 95 11.74 -23.21 32.07
N SER A 96 11.44 -24.35 31.44
CA SER A 96 11.63 -25.67 32.05
C SER A 96 13.09 -26.12 32.00
N ASP A 97 13.78 -25.84 30.89
CA ASP A 97 15.20 -26.09 30.68
C ASP A 97 15.84 -24.94 29.88
N SER A 98 16.62 -24.11 30.58
CA SER A 98 17.31 -22.96 29.99
C SER A 98 18.29 -23.30 28.86
N LYS A 99 18.66 -24.58 28.70
CA LYS A 99 19.56 -25.07 27.65
C LYS A 99 18.83 -25.95 26.61
N SER A 100 17.49 -25.98 26.65
CA SER A 100 16.68 -26.79 25.74
C SER A 100 16.95 -26.44 24.28
N ALA A 101 17.55 -27.38 23.55
CA ALA A 101 17.78 -27.22 22.11
C ALA A 101 16.47 -27.04 21.32
N THR A 102 15.39 -27.72 21.75
CA THR A 102 14.06 -27.56 21.16
C THR A 102 13.47 -26.18 21.42
N GLY A 103 13.62 -25.66 22.65
CA GLY A 103 13.19 -24.31 23.01
C GLY A 103 13.91 -23.24 22.18
N LYS A 104 15.23 -23.35 22.06
CA LYS A 104 16.05 -22.46 21.22
C LYS A 104 15.65 -22.48 19.74
N ARG A 105 15.45 -23.67 19.15
CA ARG A 105 14.99 -23.79 17.75
C ARG A 105 13.62 -23.15 17.54
N LYS A 106 12.68 -23.38 18.45
CA LYS A 106 11.33 -22.80 18.37
C LYS A 106 11.34 -21.28 18.56
N LEU A 107 12.26 -20.75 19.35
CA LEU A 107 12.46 -19.30 19.50
C LEU A 107 12.85 -18.67 18.17
N VAL A 108 13.89 -19.20 17.51
CA VAL A 108 14.35 -18.72 16.21
C VAL A 108 13.28 -18.88 15.12
N GLU A 109 12.56 -19.99 15.11
CA GLU A 109 11.44 -20.24 14.20
C GLU A 109 10.32 -19.19 14.38
N GLY A 110 9.92 -18.95 15.63
CA GLY A 110 8.89 -17.97 15.97
C GLY A 110 9.29 -16.55 15.62
N GLU A 111 10.51 -16.12 15.95
CA GLU A 111 11.00 -14.77 15.66
C GLU A 111 11.06 -14.48 14.16
N ARG A 112 11.64 -15.39 13.39
CA ARG A 112 11.68 -15.28 11.92
C ARG A 112 10.27 -15.28 11.34
N GLY A 113 9.40 -16.13 11.87
CA GLY A 113 7.99 -16.20 11.49
C GLY A 113 7.24 -14.89 11.72
N ILE A 114 7.49 -14.19 12.84
CA ILE A 114 6.87 -12.90 13.14
C ILE A 114 7.31 -11.84 12.13
N LEU A 115 8.62 -11.71 11.88
CA LEU A 115 9.10 -10.71 10.91
C LEU A 115 8.55 -10.98 9.51
N GLN A 116 8.59 -12.24 9.07
CA GLN A 116 8.08 -12.64 7.77
C GLN A 116 6.57 -12.40 7.66
N GLY A 117 5.81 -12.79 8.68
CA GLY A 117 4.36 -12.60 8.71
C GLY A 117 3.95 -11.13 8.72
N ILE A 118 4.61 -10.29 9.52
CA ILE A 118 4.36 -8.83 9.54
C ILE A 118 4.74 -8.22 8.19
N SER A 119 5.90 -8.60 7.63
CA SER A 119 6.29 -8.14 6.29
C SER A 119 5.26 -8.53 5.24
N ALA A 120 4.75 -9.76 5.26
CA ALA A 120 3.72 -10.22 4.33
C ALA A 120 2.43 -9.41 4.49
N ILE A 121 1.96 -9.17 5.72
CA ILE A 121 0.77 -8.35 5.99
C ILE A 121 0.93 -6.94 5.38
N LEU A 122 2.06 -6.29 5.67
CA LEU A 122 2.33 -4.94 5.21
C LEU A 122 2.42 -4.86 3.68
N LEU A 123 3.05 -5.84 3.03
CA LEU A 123 3.13 -5.91 1.58
C LEU A 123 1.77 -6.13 0.93
N THR A 124 0.95 -7.07 1.42
CA THR A 124 -0.39 -7.30 0.87
C THR A 124 -1.28 -6.06 1.01
N LEU A 125 -1.16 -5.32 2.11
CA LEU A 125 -1.87 -4.04 2.30
C LEU A 125 -1.36 -2.97 1.32
N ASP A 126 -0.04 -2.85 1.13
CA ASP A 126 0.56 -1.90 0.20
C ASP A 126 0.13 -2.18 -1.25
N GLU A 127 0.14 -3.45 -1.67
CA GLU A 127 -0.30 -3.88 -2.99
C GLU A 127 -1.78 -3.53 -3.23
N SER A 128 -2.65 -3.69 -2.21
CA SER A 128 -4.05 -3.28 -2.30
C SER A 128 -4.18 -1.76 -2.54
N GLN A 129 -3.39 -0.95 -1.84
CA GLN A 129 -3.38 0.49 -2.05
C GLN A 129 -2.86 0.87 -3.44
N VAL A 130 -1.83 0.19 -3.94
CA VAL A 130 -1.33 0.37 -5.31
C VAL A 130 -2.41 0.02 -6.34
N ARG A 131 -3.15 -1.08 -6.15
CA ARG A 131 -4.28 -1.44 -7.03
C ARG A 131 -5.35 -0.36 -7.10
N LYS A 132 -5.68 0.28 -5.97
CA LYS A 132 -6.62 1.41 -5.95
C LYS A 132 -6.12 2.59 -6.79
N ILE A 133 -4.86 3.00 -6.60
CA ILE A 133 -4.25 4.09 -7.38
C ILE A 133 -4.27 3.76 -8.87
N VAL A 134 -3.88 2.53 -9.24
CA VAL A 134 -3.88 2.07 -10.63
C VAL A 134 -5.30 2.10 -11.22
N ASN A 135 -6.32 1.72 -10.46
CA ASN A 135 -7.70 1.80 -10.90
C ASN A 135 -8.15 3.26 -11.13
N SER A 136 -7.79 4.19 -10.26
CA SER A 136 -8.05 5.62 -10.48
C SER A 136 -7.37 6.15 -11.75
N CYS A 137 -6.14 5.71 -12.04
CA CYS A 137 -5.46 6.04 -13.30
C CYS A 137 -6.20 5.47 -14.52
N LYS A 138 -6.68 4.22 -14.44
CA LYS A 138 -7.46 3.59 -15.52
C LYS A 138 -8.78 4.32 -15.78
N GLN A 139 -9.48 4.75 -14.73
CA GLN A 139 -10.69 5.55 -14.88
C GLN A 139 -10.42 6.85 -15.65
N VAL A 140 -9.32 7.56 -15.36
CA VAL A 140 -8.92 8.75 -16.15
C VAL A 140 -8.68 8.39 -17.62
N ILE A 141 -8.01 7.27 -17.90
CA ILE A 141 -7.77 6.79 -19.27
C ILE A 141 -9.10 6.48 -19.99
N GLU A 142 -10.04 5.81 -19.32
CA GLU A 142 -11.37 5.53 -19.86
C GLU A 142 -12.13 6.83 -20.19
N TYR A 143 -12.07 7.83 -19.31
CA TYR A 143 -12.61 9.16 -19.60
C TYR A 143 -11.92 9.82 -20.80
N LEU A 144 -10.60 9.71 -20.94
CA LEU A 144 -9.91 10.25 -22.13
C LEU A 144 -10.39 9.59 -23.43
N SER A 145 -10.76 8.31 -23.42
CA SER A 145 -11.30 7.63 -24.61
C SER A 145 -12.69 8.12 -25.04
N ILE A 146 -13.48 8.72 -24.14
CA ILE A 146 -14.83 9.21 -24.46
C ILE A 146 -14.78 10.48 -25.33
N THR A 147 -13.64 11.16 -25.40
CA THR A 147 -13.55 12.47 -26.08
C THR A 147 -13.83 12.42 -27.57
N GLU A 148 -13.67 11.27 -28.21
CA GLU A 148 -13.98 11.04 -29.62
C GLU A 148 -15.49 11.13 -29.92
N LEU A 149 -16.34 11.07 -28.90
CA LEU A 149 -17.80 11.12 -29.02
C LEU A 149 -18.38 12.51 -28.71
N ILE A 150 -17.53 13.50 -28.45
CA ILE A 150 -17.96 14.85 -28.07
C ILE A 150 -18.18 15.68 -29.35
N ASP A 151 -19.45 15.86 -29.72
CA ASP A 151 -19.84 16.60 -30.92
C ASP A 151 -20.50 17.96 -30.62
N LYS A 152 -20.82 18.25 -29.34
CA LYS A 152 -21.45 19.50 -28.91
C LYS A 152 -20.73 20.13 -27.72
N THR A 153 -20.89 21.45 -27.61
CA THR A 153 -20.34 22.21 -26.47
C THR A 153 -20.95 21.77 -25.13
N ASP A 154 -22.24 21.44 -25.09
CA ASP A 154 -22.91 20.96 -23.87
C ASP A 154 -22.39 19.58 -23.43
N ASP A 155 -22.01 18.72 -24.38
CA ASP A 155 -21.37 17.43 -24.11
C ASP A 155 -19.98 17.64 -23.51
N LEU A 156 -19.21 18.60 -24.02
CA LEU A 156 -17.91 18.97 -23.47
C LEU A 156 -18.04 19.51 -22.03
N VAL A 157 -19.05 20.35 -21.74
CA VAL A 157 -19.29 20.84 -20.38
C VAL A 157 -19.60 19.69 -19.44
N THR A 158 -20.45 18.75 -19.87
CA THR A 158 -20.80 17.56 -19.08
C THR A 158 -19.58 16.66 -18.86
N TYR A 159 -18.77 16.47 -19.90
CA TYR A 159 -17.51 15.73 -19.84
C TYR A 159 -16.55 16.30 -18.79
N ILE A 160 -16.29 17.61 -18.84
CA ILE A 160 -15.40 18.30 -17.89
C ILE A 160 -15.93 18.15 -16.46
N LYS A 161 -17.24 18.33 -16.25
CA LYS A 161 -17.89 18.20 -14.94
C LYS A 161 -17.68 16.80 -14.33
N ASN A 162 -17.72 15.76 -15.16
CA ASN A 162 -17.57 14.37 -14.72
C ASN A 162 -16.09 13.96 -14.56
N MET A 163 -15.21 14.43 -15.44
CA MET A 163 -13.78 14.08 -15.43
C MET A 163 -13.02 14.77 -14.30
N THR A 164 -13.35 16.04 -13.99
CA THR A 164 -12.65 16.85 -12.98
C THR A 164 -12.49 16.14 -11.62
N PRO A 165 -13.55 15.58 -10.99
CA PRO A 165 -13.39 14.89 -9.70
C PRO A 165 -12.51 13.64 -9.79
N VAL A 166 -12.60 12.85 -10.87
CA VAL A 166 -11.80 11.64 -11.07
C VAL A 166 -10.31 11.99 -11.25
N LEU A 167 -10.03 13.02 -12.04
CA LEU A 167 -8.68 13.52 -12.25
C LEU A 167 -8.08 14.09 -10.95
N ALA A 168 -8.88 14.81 -10.16
CA ALA A 168 -8.47 15.34 -8.86
C ALA A 168 -8.20 14.23 -7.85
N GLN A 169 -8.99 13.14 -7.86
CA GLN A 169 -8.75 11.96 -7.03
C GLN A 169 -7.43 11.29 -7.42
N MET A 170 -7.25 10.93 -8.69
CA MET A 170 -6.03 10.28 -9.20
C MET A 170 -4.79 11.12 -8.87
N THR A 171 -4.87 12.44 -9.06
CA THR A 171 -3.75 13.35 -8.74
C THR A 171 -3.37 13.29 -7.27
N ARG A 172 -4.36 13.30 -6.37
CA ARG A 172 -4.13 13.24 -4.92
C ARG A 172 -3.51 11.91 -4.49
N GLU A 173 -3.99 10.82 -5.09
CA GLU A 173 -3.54 9.46 -4.79
C GLU A 173 -2.09 9.22 -5.25
N VAL A 174 -1.72 9.69 -6.45
CA VAL A 174 -0.35 9.60 -6.97
C VAL A 174 0.60 10.51 -6.18
N ASP A 175 0.18 11.74 -5.85
CA ASP A 175 0.95 12.68 -5.02
C ASP A 175 1.16 12.16 -3.59
N ALA A 176 0.18 11.47 -3.00
CA ALA A 176 0.37 10.80 -1.72
C ALA A 176 1.35 9.62 -1.84
N ARG A 177 1.27 8.85 -2.94
CA ARG A 177 2.13 7.68 -3.16
C ARG A 177 3.59 8.05 -3.32
N GLU A 178 3.91 9.10 -4.09
CA GLU A 178 5.31 9.51 -4.32
C GLU A 178 6.02 9.84 -2.99
N LYS A 179 5.30 10.51 -2.07
CA LYS A 179 5.81 10.89 -0.75
C LYS A 179 6.14 9.69 0.15
N GLU A 180 5.45 8.57 -0.04
CA GLU A 180 5.69 7.33 0.69
C GLU A 180 6.87 6.52 0.16
N LEU A 181 7.31 6.72 -1.09
CA LEU A 181 8.37 5.90 -1.69
C LEU A 181 9.74 6.23 -1.10
N THR A 182 10.51 5.18 -0.83
CA THR A 182 11.92 5.28 -0.39
C THR A 182 12.86 5.50 -1.57
N ASN A 183 12.55 4.92 -2.74
CA ASN A 183 13.35 5.05 -3.95
C ASN A 183 13.19 6.45 -4.58
N PRO A 184 14.25 7.29 -4.62
CA PRO A 184 14.17 8.65 -5.13
C PRO A 184 13.87 8.72 -6.64
N THR A 185 14.40 7.78 -7.43
CA THR A 185 14.18 7.73 -8.88
C THR A 185 12.71 7.41 -9.21
N SER A 186 12.10 6.47 -8.48
CA SER A 186 10.68 6.17 -8.67
C SER A 186 9.79 7.36 -8.29
N ARG A 187 10.17 8.08 -7.23
CA ARG A 187 9.48 9.29 -6.77
C ARG A 187 9.52 10.41 -7.80
N GLU A 188 10.71 10.71 -8.31
CA GLU A 188 10.93 11.74 -9.33
C GLU A 188 10.12 11.46 -10.59
N ARG A 189 10.14 10.23 -11.10
CA ARG A 189 9.32 9.83 -12.26
C ARG A 189 7.83 10.02 -12.05
N LEU A 190 7.30 9.64 -10.88
CA LEU A 190 5.88 9.85 -10.58
C LEU A 190 5.52 11.34 -10.53
N CYS A 191 6.38 12.17 -9.94
CA CYS A 191 6.19 13.61 -9.90
C CYS A 191 6.17 14.22 -11.31
N GLU A 192 7.18 13.89 -12.13
CA GLU A 192 7.30 14.37 -13.51
C GLU A 192 6.08 14.01 -14.36
N HIS A 193 5.66 12.74 -14.32
CA HIS A 193 4.50 12.29 -15.08
C HIS A 193 3.19 12.93 -14.58
N LEU A 194 3.05 13.10 -13.27
CA LEU A 194 1.87 13.75 -12.71
C LEU A 194 1.78 15.23 -13.13
N ASP A 195 2.91 15.93 -13.17
CA ASP A 195 2.96 17.34 -13.61
C ASP A 195 2.72 17.49 -15.11
N GLN A 196 3.18 16.53 -15.93
CA GLN A 196 2.81 16.46 -17.34
C GLN A 196 1.30 16.33 -17.51
N VAL A 197 0.64 15.44 -16.76
CA VAL A 197 -0.83 15.29 -16.82
C VAL A 197 -1.54 16.60 -16.45
N LYS A 198 -1.14 17.25 -15.34
CA LYS A 198 -1.71 18.54 -14.92
C LYS A 198 -1.58 19.63 -15.99
N THR A 199 -0.48 19.62 -16.74
CA THR A 199 -0.19 20.61 -17.79
C THR A 199 -0.93 20.31 -19.09
N LEU A 200 -1.03 19.03 -19.47
CA LEU A 200 -1.59 18.60 -20.74
C LEU A 200 -3.13 18.59 -20.75
N ILE A 201 -3.78 18.32 -19.62
CA ILE A 201 -5.25 18.25 -19.57
C ILE A 201 -5.93 19.57 -20.00
N PRO A 202 -5.54 20.77 -19.49
CA PRO A 202 -6.14 22.02 -19.96
C PRO A 202 -5.93 22.27 -21.46
N SER A 203 -4.73 21.95 -21.96
CA SER A 203 -4.39 22.07 -23.38
C SER A 203 -5.24 21.13 -24.24
N PHE A 204 -5.44 19.90 -23.77
CA PHE A 204 -6.29 18.91 -24.41
C PHE A 204 -7.77 19.36 -24.48
N ILE A 205 -8.33 19.85 -23.37
CA ILE A 205 -9.69 20.42 -23.34
C ILE A 205 -9.82 21.61 -24.30
N SER A 206 -8.79 22.48 -24.36
CA SER A 206 -8.77 23.61 -25.29
C SER A 206 -8.80 23.15 -26.75
N SER A 207 -8.08 22.08 -27.08
CA SER A 207 -8.08 21.52 -28.44
C SER A 207 -9.46 20.99 -28.85
N ILE A 208 -10.16 20.29 -27.95
CA ILE A 208 -11.54 19.81 -28.22
C ILE A 208 -12.47 21.00 -28.48
N LYS A 209 -12.36 22.05 -27.66
CA LYS A 209 -13.15 23.28 -27.84
C LYS A 209 -12.93 23.91 -29.21
N VAL A 210 -11.69 23.95 -29.69
CA VAL A 210 -11.37 24.46 -31.03
C VAL A 210 -12.00 23.60 -32.12
N VAL A 211 -11.93 22.27 -32.00
CA VAL A 211 -12.56 21.34 -32.97
C VAL A 211 -14.08 21.57 -33.05
N LEU A 212 -14.75 21.71 -31.91
CA LEU A 212 -16.18 21.98 -31.85
C LEU A 212 -16.57 23.32 -32.49
N ILE A 213 -15.72 24.35 -32.37
CA ILE A 213 -15.93 25.65 -33.02
C ILE A 213 -15.72 25.56 -34.53
N LEU A 214 -14.72 24.79 -34.98
CA LEU A 214 -14.33 24.68 -36.39
C LEU A 214 -15.19 23.72 -37.22
N ASN A 215 -15.94 22.81 -36.58
CA ASN A 215 -16.90 21.92 -37.22
C ASN A 215 -18.36 22.34 -36.92
N PRO A 216 -18.85 23.47 -37.48
CA PRO A 216 -20.23 23.90 -37.30
C PRO A 216 -21.15 23.07 -38.20
N SER A 217 -21.52 21.88 -37.76
CA SER A 217 -22.67 21.14 -38.29
C SER A 217 -23.26 20.27 -37.19
N ILE A 218 -23.96 20.90 -36.25
CA ILE A 218 -25.22 20.51 -35.59
C ILE A 218 -25.60 21.68 -34.67
N ASP A 219 -26.63 22.44 -35.06
CA ASP A 219 -27.20 23.64 -34.38
C ASP A 219 -26.21 24.81 -34.18
N THR A 220 -26.00 25.73 -35.11
CA THR A 220 -26.96 26.81 -35.43
C THR A 220 -26.24 27.71 -36.44
N ILE A 221 -26.79 27.92 -37.64
CA ILE A 221 -26.28 28.92 -38.59
C ILE A 221 -26.58 30.36 -38.14
N ASP A 222 -27.41 30.59 -37.12
CA ASP A 222 -27.82 31.94 -36.72
C ASP A 222 -27.65 32.25 -35.22
N LYS A 223 -26.41 32.56 -34.82
CA LYS A 223 -26.15 33.66 -33.88
C LYS A 223 -24.98 34.50 -34.37
N GLN A 224 -25.27 35.30 -35.40
CA GLN A 224 -24.51 36.51 -35.70
C GLN A 224 -24.24 37.30 -34.42
N ILE A 225 -22.95 37.57 -34.18
CA ILE A 225 -22.42 38.83 -33.63
C ILE A 225 -22.87 39.19 -32.18
N MET A 226 -21.88 39.46 -31.30
CA MET A 226 -21.94 39.89 -29.88
C MET A 226 -21.88 38.75 -28.87
N TYR A 227 -20.79 38.55 -28.11
CA TYR A 227 -20.03 39.48 -27.27
C TYR A 227 -18.52 39.23 -27.46
N PHE A 228 -17.72 40.13 -28.01
CA PHE A 228 -17.02 41.25 -27.33
C PHE A 228 -16.27 40.87 -26.04
N ALA A 229 -14.94 41.09 -26.10
CA ALA A 229 -13.94 41.18 -25.03
C ALA A 229 -13.46 39.87 -24.38
#